data_AF-A0A1D6XS99-F1
#
_entry.id   AF-A0A1D6XS99-F1
#
_cell.length_a   1.000
_cell.length_b   1.000
_cell.length_c   1.000
_cell.angle_alpha   90.00
_cell.angle_beta   90.00
_cell.angle_gamma   90.00
#
_symmetry.space_group_name_H-M   'P 1'
#
loop_
_entity.id
_entity.type
_entity.pdbx_description
1 polymer ?
#
loop_
_entity_poly.entity_id
_entity_poly.type
_entity_poly.pdbx_seq_one_letter_code
_entity_poly.pdbx_strand_id
1 'polypeptide(L)' 'LDAQRKAAEPYLGWLGQRWFVLPNPTYGNWYSAPYGDQEKLPFERKRQLKQQALHLQN' A
#
# COMPACT_ATOMS: atom_id res chain seq x y z
N LEU A 1 4.08 4.50 1.86
CA LEU A 1 3.38 3.60 2.82
C LEU A 1 3.13 4.30 4.16
N ASP A 2 4.15 4.81 4.84
CA ASP A 2 3.98 5.43 6.17
C ASP A 2 3.08 6.66 6.18
N ALA A 3 3.13 7.49 5.12
CA ALA A 3 2.22 8.64 5.00
C ALA A 3 0.74 8.21 4.88
N GLN A 4 0.44 7.12 4.17
CA GLN A 4 -0.93 6.61 4.05
C GLN A 4 -1.43 6.05 5.39
N ARG A 5 -0.56 5.35 6.14
CA ARG A 5 -0.89 4.87 7.49
C ARG A 5 -1.19 6.05 8.42
N LYS A 6 -0.31 7.05 8.47
CA LYS A 6 -0.49 8.28 9.27
C LYS A 6 -1.77 9.03 8.91
N ALA A 7 -2.12 9.11 7.63
CA ALA A 7 -3.36 9.74 7.20
C ALA A 7 -4.60 8.97 7.67
N ALA A 8 -4.52 7.63 7.76
CA ALA A 8 -5.60 6.78 8.22
C ALA A 8 -5.74 6.74 9.76
N GLU A 9 -4.66 7.00 10.51
CA GLU A 9 -4.61 6.91 11.99
C GLU A 9 -5.80 7.57 12.71
N PRO A 10 -6.19 8.83 12.42
CA PRO A 10 -7.31 9.49 13.12
C PRO A 10 -8.68 8.83 12.86
N TYR A 11 -8.79 8.06 11.78
CA TYR A 11 -10.05 7.48 11.30
C TYR A 11 -10.15 5.98 11.49
N LEU A 12 -9.17 5.33 12.15
CA LEU A 12 -9.18 3.88 12.34
C LEU A 12 -10.45 3.39 13.06
N GLY A 13 -11.01 4.19 13.98
CA GLY A 13 -12.27 3.88 14.66
C GLY A 13 -13.52 3.89 13.77
N TRP A 14 -13.42 4.37 12.53
CA TRP A 14 -14.55 4.39 11.58
C TRP A 14 -14.64 3.12 10.73
N LEU A 15 -13.57 2.32 10.69
CA LEU A 15 -13.54 1.07 9.95
C LEU A 15 -14.57 0.10 10.54
N GLY A 16 -15.42 -0.47 9.68
CA GLY A 16 -16.51 -1.37 10.07
C GLY A 16 -17.75 -0.70 10.65
N GLN A 17 -17.78 0.63 10.75
CA GLN A 17 -18.94 1.39 11.24
C GLN A 17 -19.44 2.41 10.21
N ARG A 18 -18.54 3.29 9.78
CA ARG A 18 -18.82 4.33 8.77
C ARG A 18 -18.17 3.98 7.43
N TRP A 19 -16.99 3.36 7.48
CA TRP A 19 -16.25 2.90 6.31
C TRP A 19 -16.16 1.39 6.32
N PHE A 20 -16.81 0.75 5.36
CA PHE A 20 -16.74 -0.69 5.16
C PHE A 20 -15.69 -0.98 4.08
N VAL A 21 -14.54 -1.49 4.51
CA VAL A 21 -13.42 -1.80 3.62
C VAL A 21 -13.48 -3.27 3.23
N LEU A 22 -13.41 -3.54 1.93
CA LEU A 22 -13.35 -4.91 1.41
C LEU A 22 -11.89 -5.28 1.13
N PRO A 23 -11.46 -6.51 1.46
CA PRO A 23 -10.11 -6.95 1.15
C PRO A 23 -9.93 -7.07 -0.37
N ASN A 24 -8.95 -6.35 -0.91
CA ASN A 24 -8.52 -6.49 -2.30
C ASN A 24 -6.98 -6.61 -2.37
N PRO A 25 -6.43 -7.83 -2.44
CA PRO A 25 -4.99 -8.06 -2.54
C PRO A 25 -4.48 -8.11 -3.99
N THR A 26 -5.31 -7.76 -4.99
CA THR A 26 -4.94 -7.90 -6.41
C THR A 26 -4.63 -6.58 -7.11
N TYR A 27 -5.37 -5.50 -6.82
CA TYR A 27 -5.17 -4.19 -7.42
C TYR A 27 -5.63 -3.02 -6.53
N GLY A 28 -5.29 -1.80 -6.91
CA GLY A 28 -5.65 -0.56 -6.23
C GLY A 28 -4.43 0.32 -5.96
N ASN A 29 -4.62 1.50 -5.37
CA ASN A 29 -3.53 2.46 -5.12
C ASN A 29 -2.40 1.90 -4.23
N TRP A 30 -2.69 0.87 -3.42
CA TRP A 30 -1.66 0.20 -2.63
C TRP A 30 -0.66 -0.58 -3.51
N TYR A 31 -1.02 -0.96 -4.73
CA TYR A 31 -0.17 -1.72 -5.66
C TYR A 31 1.06 -0.93 -6.12
N SER A 32 0.88 0.38 -6.32
CA SER A 32 1.88 1.31 -6.83
C SER A 32 2.62 2.07 -5.72
N ALA A 33 2.08 2.04 -4.50
CA ALA A 33 2.65 2.68 -3.32
C ALA A 33 4.15 2.36 -3.06
N PRO A 34 4.66 1.13 -3.28
CA PRO A 34 6.08 0.82 -3.08
C PRO A 34 7.05 1.58 -4.01
N TYR A 35 6.57 2.07 -5.15
CA TYR A 35 7.36 2.86 -6.09
C TYR A 35 6.82 4.29 -6.31
N GLY A 36 5.98 4.75 -5.37
CA GLY A 36 5.47 6.13 -5.35
C GLY A 36 4.68 6.51 -6.61
N ASP A 37 3.87 5.59 -7.13
CA ASP A 37 3.00 5.82 -8.29
C ASP A 37 3.74 6.15 -9.61
N GLN A 38 5.04 5.89 -9.66
CA GLN A 38 5.87 6.07 -10.86
C GLN A 38 5.66 4.96 -11.89
N GLU A 39 4.53 5.02 -12.60
CA GLU A 39 4.13 3.96 -13.54
C GLU A 39 5.06 3.78 -14.74
N LYS A 40 5.89 4.76 -15.05
CA LYS A 40 6.83 4.71 -16.18
C LYS A 40 8.13 3.94 -15.87
N LEU A 41 8.32 3.48 -14.63
CA LEU A 41 9.51 2.70 -14.28
C LEU A 41 9.55 1.36 -15.03
N PRO A 42 10.74 0.88 -15.42
CA PRO A 42 10.90 -0.47 -15.93
C PRO A 42 10.34 -1.53 -14.97
N PHE A 43 9.80 -2.61 -15.51
CA PHE A 43 9.16 -3.68 -14.73
C PHE A 43 10.09 -4.23 -13.62
N GLU A 44 11.35 -4.50 -13.96
CA GLU A 44 12.34 -5.01 -13.00
C GLU A 44 12.55 -4.05 -11.82
N ARG A 45 12.55 -2.74 -12.09
CA ARG A 45 12.69 -1.73 -11.02
C ARG A 45 11.45 -1.71 -10.12
N LYS A 46 10.25 -1.81 -10.69
CA LYS A 46 9.00 -1.94 -9.90
C LYS A 46 9.04 -3.20 -9.02
N ARG A 47 9.46 -4.33 -9.58
CA ARG A 47 9.59 -5.61 -8.85
C ARG A 47 10.58 -5.50 -7.69
N GLN A 48 11.76 -4.94 -7.92
CA GLN A 48 12.77 -4.73 -6.88
C GLN A 48 12.25 -3.87 -5.73
N LEU A 49 11.61 -2.73 -6.03
CA LEU A 49 11.04 -1.83 -5.01
C LEU A 49 9.95 -2.53 -4.18
N LYS A 50 9.12 -3.36 -4.82
CA LYS A 50 8.13 -4.18 -4.10
C LYS A 50 8.77 -5.18 -3.15
N GLN A 51 9.84 -5.86 -3.58
CA GLN A 51 10.56 -6.81 -2.73
C GLN A 51 11.23 -6.14 -1.55
N GLN A 52 11.79 -4.94 -1.74
CA GLN A 52 12.40 -4.15 -0.65
C GLN A 52 11.38 -3.69 0.40
N ALA A 53 10.11 -3.56 0.03
CA ALA A 53 9.04 -3.22 0.97
C ALA A 53 8.56 -4.42 1.83
N LEU A 54 9.06 -5.64 1.57
CA LEU A 54 8.70 -6.82 2.34
C LEU A 54 9.45 -6.82 3.68
N HIS A 55 8.70 -6.92 4.78
CA HIS A 55 9.26 -7.14 6.10
C HIS A 55 9.24 -8.66 6.37
N LEU A 56 10.35 -9.33 6.05
CA LEU A 56 10.49 -10.76 6.31
C LEU A 56 10.77 -10.96 7.80
N GLN A 57 9.85 -11.59 8.52
CA GLN A 57 10.13 -12.09 9.86
C GLN A 57 10.98 -13.36 9.70
N ASN A 58 12.18 -13.37 10.30
CA ASN A 58 12.97 -14.58 10.48
C ASN A 58 12.51 -15.32 11.73
#